data_AF-A0A8X6JLZ8-F1
#
_entry.id   AF-A0A8X6JLZ8-F1
#
_cell.length_a   1.000
_cell.length_b   1.000
_cell.length_c   1.000
_cell.angle_alpha   90.00
_cell.angle_beta   90.00
_cell.angle_gamma   90.00
#
_symmetry.space_group_name_H-M   'P 1'
#
loop_
_entity.id
_entity.type
_entity.pdbx_description
1 polymer ?
#
loop_
_entity_poly.entity_id
_entity_poly.type
_entity_poly.pdbx_seq_one_letter_code
_entity_poly.pdbx_strand_id
1 'polypeptide(L)'
;MFSAPFKDYLLSQDSIETYSRQGGRRDARDRQKFDPSLLHRRGNFDALVRGMVRQPAQAFDGHVTPQLKNQLFNSSGYGLDLVALNIQRGRDHGLPGYNEWREYCGLPRLRNFKDLATVMDPAVARNFSRLYRNVDDIDLYPAGIAENPLPDAILGPTFACIVAEQFRRLKLGDRFWYENGGMESSFNEAQLQEIRKVTFSRLLCDNADVEAIQLVAFVKPAAWNPTEDCETGKIPRMNLASWKNEPVWT
;
A
#
# COMPACT_ATOMS: atom_id res chain seq x y z
N MET A 1 16.19 7.93 -2.87
CA MET A 1 16.39 6.51 -2.49
C MET A 1 15.07 5.79 -2.18
N PHE A 2 14.24 6.32 -1.27
CA PHE A 2 13.02 5.63 -0.77
C PHE A 2 11.85 5.45 -1.73
N SER A 3 11.81 6.18 -2.86
CA SER A 3 10.60 6.23 -3.68
C SER A 3 10.33 4.97 -4.49
N ALA A 4 11.31 4.08 -4.68
CA ALA A 4 11.17 2.93 -5.58
C ALA A 4 10.25 1.83 -4.99
N PRO A 5 10.43 1.36 -3.73
CA PRO A 5 9.54 0.37 -3.12
C PRO A 5 8.15 0.91 -2.72
N PHE A 6 7.91 2.23 -2.84
CA PHE A 6 6.61 2.85 -2.57
C PHE A 6 5.83 3.19 -3.83
N LYS A 7 6.43 2.97 -5.01
CA LYS A 7 5.77 3.11 -6.32
C LYS A 7 5.19 1.79 -6.76
N ASP A 8 4.56 1.10 -5.82
CA ASP A 8 3.99 -0.22 -6.00
C ASP A 8 2.56 -0.09 -6.49
N TYR A 9 2.43 0.28 -7.77
CA TYR A 9 1.15 0.37 -8.45
C TYR A 9 0.55 -1.02 -8.79
N LEU A 10 1.23 -2.09 -8.39
CA LEU A 10 0.87 -3.49 -8.68
C LEU A 10 -0.44 -3.91 -8.02
N LEU A 11 -0.77 -3.32 -6.87
CA LEU A 11 -2.03 -3.58 -6.17
C LEU A 11 -3.23 -2.88 -6.81
N SER A 12 -3.00 -2.00 -7.81
CA SER A 12 -4.06 -1.27 -8.48
C SER A 12 -4.88 -2.17 -9.38
N GLN A 13 -6.19 -2.21 -9.13
CA GLN A 13 -7.18 -2.84 -10.01
C GLN A 13 -7.29 -2.16 -11.38
N ASP A 14 -8.12 -2.73 -12.26
CA ASP A 14 -8.44 -2.20 -13.61
C ASP A 14 -9.75 -1.44 -13.72
N SER A 15 -10.65 -1.67 -12.77
CA SER A 15 -11.89 -0.94 -12.58
C SER A 15 -11.97 -0.41 -11.15
N ILE A 16 -12.85 0.56 -10.93
CA ILE A 16 -13.26 0.96 -9.58
C ILE A 16 -14.69 0.46 -9.43
N GLU A 17 -14.92 -0.38 -8.43
CA GLU A 17 -16.26 -0.85 -8.10
C GLU A 17 -16.90 0.12 -7.10
N THR A 18 -18.17 0.45 -7.34
CA THR A 18 -18.98 1.20 -6.37
C THR A 18 -20.15 0.33 -5.93
N TYR A 19 -20.60 0.50 -4.69
CA TYR A 19 -21.69 -0.30 -4.15
C TYR A 19 -22.79 0.60 -3.62
N SER A 20 -24.04 0.26 -3.89
CA SER A 20 -25.19 0.91 -3.23
C SER A 20 -25.28 0.50 -1.76
N ARG A 21 -26.10 1.22 -0.98
CA ARG A 21 -26.36 0.88 0.43
C ARG A 21 -26.93 -0.53 0.59
N GLN A 22 -27.77 -0.96 -0.34
CA GLN A 22 -28.34 -2.32 -0.40
C GLN A 22 -27.34 -3.39 -0.89
N GLY A 23 -26.10 -3.01 -1.16
CA GLY A 23 -25.05 -3.93 -1.63
C GLY A 23 -25.06 -4.22 -3.13
N GLY A 24 -25.90 -3.56 -3.91
CA GLY A 24 -25.90 -3.68 -5.36
C GLY A 24 -24.62 -3.11 -5.97
N ARG A 25 -23.85 -3.93 -6.67
CA ARG A 25 -22.65 -3.50 -7.38
C ARG A 25 -23.03 -2.60 -8.56
N ARG A 26 -22.35 -1.46 -8.67
CA ARG A 26 -22.36 -0.59 -9.84
C ARG A 26 -20.92 -0.48 -10.33
N ASP A 27 -20.67 -0.99 -11.52
CA ASP A 27 -19.38 -0.74 -12.16
C ASP A 27 -19.30 0.74 -12.51
N ALA A 28 -18.36 1.46 -11.90
CA ALA A 28 -17.92 2.72 -12.48
C ALA A 28 -17.07 2.35 -13.71
N ARG A 29 -17.74 2.06 -14.82
CA ARG A 29 -17.07 2.01 -16.12
C ARG A 29 -16.62 3.42 -16.46
N ASP A 30 -15.40 3.50 -16.97
CA ASP A 30 -14.63 4.69 -17.36
C ASP A 30 -13.88 5.41 -16.23
N ARG A 31 -12.61 5.00 -16.11
CA ARG A 31 -11.57 5.71 -15.38
C ARG A 31 -11.14 6.95 -16.16
N GLN A 32 -11.54 8.11 -15.68
CA GLN A 32 -10.88 9.36 -16.05
C GLN A 32 -9.81 9.68 -15.00
N LYS A 33 -8.53 9.54 -15.38
CA LYS A 33 -7.41 10.01 -14.56
C LYS A 33 -7.58 11.53 -14.40
N PHE A 34 -7.55 12.03 -13.16
CA PHE A 34 -7.78 13.43 -12.82
C PHE A 34 -9.21 13.98 -13.06
N ASP A 35 -10.24 13.13 -12.95
CA ASP A 35 -11.63 13.59 -12.97
C ASP A 35 -12.27 13.56 -11.57
N PRO A 36 -12.49 14.71 -10.91
CA PRO A 36 -13.19 14.77 -9.64
C PRO A 36 -14.73 14.71 -9.79
N SER A 37 -15.27 14.73 -11.02
CA SER A 37 -16.73 14.80 -11.27
C SER A 37 -17.49 13.66 -10.60
N LEU A 38 -16.85 12.49 -10.46
CA LEU A 38 -17.43 11.33 -9.79
C LEU A 38 -17.74 11.61 -8.31
N LEU A 39 -16.90 12.39 -7.62
CA LEU A 39 -17.06 12.71 -6.19
C LEU A 39 -18.15 13.76 -5.93
N HIS A 40 -18.38 14.66 -6.89
CA HIS A 40 -19.38 15.73 -6.74
C HIS A 40 -20.83 15.23 -6.84
N ARG A 41 -21.05 14.02 -7.37
CA ARG A 41 -22.39 13.42 -7.44
C ARG A 41 -22.80 12.91 -6.07
N ARG A 42 -24.02 13.27 -5.65
CA ARG A 42 -24.57 12.88 -4.34
C ARG A 42 -24.54 11.37 -4.14
N GLY A 43 -23.99 10.92 -3.01
CA GLY A 43 -23.93 9.51 -2.61
C GLY A 43 -22.81 8.69 -3.27
N ASN A 44 -22.04 9.28 -4.20
CA ASN A 44 -20.95 8.56 -4.85
C ASN A 44 -19.74 8.38 -3.93
N PHE A 45 -19.46 9.34 -3.04
CA PHE A 45 -18.39 9.19 -2.04
C PHE A 45 -18.61 7.93 -1.20
N ASP A 46 -19.80 7.78 -0.61
CA ASP A 46 -20.14 6.59 0.18
C ASP A 46 -20.12 5.31 -0.66
N ALA A 47 -20.59 5.37 -1.90
CA ALA A 47 -20.55 4.23 -2.81
C ALA A 47 -19.11 3.79 -3.15
N LEU A 48 -18.18 4.74 -3.24
CA LEU A 48 -16.75 4.49 -3.41
C LEU A 48 -16.14 3.91 -2.14
N VAL A 49 -16.46 4.45 -0.96
CA VAL A 49 -16.00 3.90 0.33
C VAL A 49 -16.44 2.45 0.49
N ARG A 50 -17.71 2.13 0.20
CA ARG A 50 -18.21 0.74 0.19
C ARG A 50 -17.48 -0.14 -0.84
N GLY A 51 -17.04 0.44 -1.96
CA GLY A 51 -16.17 -0.21 -2.93
C GLY A 51 -14.79 -0.53 -2.37
N MET A 52 -14.11 0.45 -1.77
CA MET A 52 -12.76 0.30 -1.23
C MET A 52 -12.64 -0.81 -0.18
N VAL A 53 -13.69 -1.03 0.62
CA VAL A 53 -13.70 -2.05 1.68
C VAL A 53 -14.14 -3.44 1.20
N ARG A 54 -14.67 -3.56 -0.02
CA ARG A 54 -15.19 -4.83 -0.60
C ARG A 54 -14.37 -5.33 -1.78
N GLN A 55 -13.96 -4.43 -2.65
CA GLN A 55 -13.22 -4.75 -3.86
C GLN A 55 -11.82 -5.25 -3.45
N PRO A 56 -11.40 -6.44 -3.93
CA PRO A 56 -10.06 -6.93 -3.66
C PRO A 56 -9.00 -6.07 -4.34
N ALA A 57 -7.87 -5.83 -3.69
CA ALA A 57 -6.67 -5.35 -4.38
C ALA A 57 -6.20 -6.37 -5.43
N GLN A 58 -5.43 -5.93 -6.44
CA GLN A 58 -4.74 -6.86 -7.33
C GLN A 58 -3.69 -7.66 -6.56
N ALA A 59 -3.29 -8.81 -7.12
CA ALA A 59 -2.19 -9.57 -6.54
C ALA A 59 -0.89 -8.76 -6.66
N PHE A 60 -0.06 -8.79 -5.62
CA PHE A 60 1.30 -8.28 -5.70
C PHE A 60 2.16 -9.32 -6.40
N ASP A 61 2.23 -9.25 -7.73
CA ASP A 61 3.04 -10.15 -8.54
C ASP A 61 3.73 -9.38 -9.67
N GLY A 62 4.48 -10.11 -10.51
CA GLY A 62 5.13 -9.55 -11.69
C GLY A 62 4.15 -9.07 -12.79
N HIS A 63 2.84 -9.20 -12.60
CA HIS A 63 1.83 -8.79 -13.57
C HIS A 63 1.28 -7.41 -13.24
N VAL A 64 1.69 -6.44 -14.05
CA VAL A 64 1.13 -5.09 -13.99
C VAL A 64 -0.03 -4.99 -14.95
N THR A 65 -1.13 -4.41 -14.51
CA THR A 65 -2.30 -4.33 -15.36
C THR A 65 -2.05 -3.50 -16.64
N PRO A 66 -2.67 -3.86 -17.78
CA PRO A 66 -2.48 -3.15 -19.06
C PRO A 66 -2.71 -1.63 -18.98
N GLN A 67 -3.51 -1.17 -18.03
CA GLN A 67 -3.93 0.21 -17.81
C GLN A 67 -2.82 1.07 -17.22
N LEU A 68 -1.89 0.43 -16.49
CA LEU A 68 -0.67 1.04 -15.96
C LEU A 68 0.53 0.80 -16.87
N LYS A 69 0.54 -0.31 -17.61
CA LYS A 69 1.61 -0.69 -18.54
C LYS A 69 1.52 0.02 -19.90
N ASN A 70 0.33 0.28 -20.44
CA ASN A 70 0.16 0.78 -21.82
C ASN A 70 -0.69 2.05 -21.92
N GLN A 71 -1.34 2.48 -20.84
CA GLN A 71 -2.36 3.54 -20.86
C GLN A 71 -2.18 4.58 -19.76
N LEU A 72 -0.98 4.73 -19.18
CA LEU A 72 -0.71 5.77 -18.19
C LEU A 72 -0.84 7.18 -18.82
N PHE A 73 -1.79 7.99 -18.33
CA PHE A 73 -2.08 9.35 -18.84
C PHE A 73 -2.37 9.46 -20.34
N ASN A 74 -3.17 8.54 -20.89
CA ASN A 74 -3.60 8.64 -22.28
C ASN A 74 -4.66 9.74 -22.47
N SER A 75 -4.23 10.97 -22.78
CA SER A 75 -5.11 12.08 -23.19
C SER A 75 -5.08 12.34 -24.70
N SER A 76 -4.17 11.70 -25.45
CA SER A 76 -3.83 12.11 -26.82
C SER A 76 -3.46 10.94 -27.76
N GLY A 77 -3.83 9.70 -27.44
CA GLY A 77 -3.67 8.52 -28.30
C GLY A 77 -2.50 7.60 -27.96
N TYR A 78 -1.57 8.03 -27.11
CA TYR A 78 -0.46 7.22 -26.59
C TYR A 78 -0.45 7.27 -25.06
N GLY A 79 -0.33 6.11 -24.41
CA GLY A 79 -0.16 6.00 -22.96
C GLY A 79 1.28 5.66 -22.58
N LEU A 80 1.72 6.15 -21.42
CA LEU A 80 3.01 5.82 -20.85
C LEU A 80 2.98 4.43 -20.18
N ASP A 81 4.15 3.80 -20.07
CA ASP A 81 4.36 2.57 -19.29
C ASP A 81 4.94 2.91 -17.92
N LEU A 82 4.14 2.73 -16.87
CA LEU A 82 4.53 3.06 -15.51
C LEU A 82 5.71 2.21 -14.99
N VAL A 83 5.80 0.95 -15.43
CA VAL A 83 6.88 0.04 -15.04
C VAL A 83 8.18 0.50 -15.69
N ALA A 84 8.14 0.79 -16.99
CA ALA A 84 9.29 1.32 -17.72
C ALA A 84 9.76 2.66 -17.14
N LEU A 85 8.82 3.54 -16.76
CA LEU A 85 9.12 4.81 -16.09
C LEU A 85 9.79 4.60 -14.74
N ASN A 86 9.37 3.61 -13.95
CA ASN A 86 9.99 3.32 -12.64
C ASN A 86 11.41 2.76 -12.80
N ILE A 87 11.66 1.89 -13.78
CA ILE A 87 13.01 1.42 -14.14
C ILE A 87 13.89 2.61 -14.55
N GLN A 88 13.41 3.42 -15.51
CA GLN A 88 14.17 4.57 -16.00
C GLN A 88 14.47 5.59 -14.89
N ARG A 89 13.51 5.82 -13.99
CA ARG A 89 13.72 6.72 -12.84
C ARG A 89 14.69 6.16 -11.82
N GLY A 90 14.74 4.83 -11.65
CA GLY A 90 15.77 4.20 -10.83
C GLY A 90 17.17 4.49 -11.36
N ARG A 91 17.35 4.37 -12.67
CA ARG A 91 18.62 4.67 -13.36
C ARG A 91 18.97 6.16 -13.29
N ASP A 92 18.00 7.04 -13.55
CA ASP A 92 18.15 8.49 -13.45
C ASP A 92 18.58 8.94 -12.04
N HIS A 93 18.01 8.31 -11.00
CA HIS A 93 18.39 8.58 -9.61
C HIS A 93 19.70 7.88 -9.18
N GLY A 94 20.40 7.21 -10.09
CA GLY A 94 21.65 6.50 -9.80
C GLY A 94 21.49 5.40 -8.74
N LEU A 95 20.34 4.71 -8.72
CA LEU A 95 20.14 3.62 -7.77
C LEU A 95 21.12 2.48 -8.06
N PRO A 96 21.79 1.94 -7.02
CA PRO A 96 22.59 0.73 -7.18
C PRO A 96 21.75 -0.45 -7.67
N GLY A 97 22.41 -1.42 -8.31
CA GLY A 97 21.80 -2.67 -8.74
C GLY A 97 21.23 -3.48 -7.58
N TYR A 98 20.36 -4.42 -7.90
CA TYR A 98 19.62 -5.24 -6.94
C TYR A 98 20.52 -5.97 -5.93
N ASN A 99 21.67 -6.50 -6.36
CA ASN A 99 22.59 -7.21 -5.48
C ASN A 99 23.20 -6.32 -4.38
N GLU A 100 23.44 -5.03 -4.66
CA GLU A 100 23.94 -4.08 -3.65
C GLU A 100 22.92 -3.90 -2.51
N TRP A 101 21.64 -3.87 -2.87
CA TRP A 101 20.55 -3.78 -1.89
C TRP A 101 20.36 -5.08 -1.10
N ARG A 102 20.55 -6.23 -1.74
CA ARG A 102 20.56 -7.53 -1.05
C ARG A 102 21.65 -7.54 0.03
N GLU A 103 22.87 -7.16 -0.31
CA GLU A 103 23.99 -7.13 0.65
C GLU A 103 23.78 -6.09 1.75
N TYR A 104 23.29 -4.89 1.42
CA TYR A 104 22.90 -3.89 2.42
C TYR A 104 21.89 -4.46 3.44
N CYS A 105 20.96 -5.29 2.97
CA CYS A 105 19.97 -5.98 3.79
C CYS A 105 20.48 -7.27 4.47
N GLY A 106 21.78 -7.58 4.38
CA GLY A 106 22.37 -8.79 4.94
C GLY A 106 21.97 -10.08 4.22
N LEU A 107 21.39 -9.98 3.02
CA LEU A 107 21.01 -11.11 2.19
C LEU A 107 22.19 -11.57 1.32
N PRO A 108 22.30 -12.87 0.99
CA PRO A 108 23.37 -13.36 0.13
C PRO A 108 23.33 -12.71 -1.26
N ARG A 109 24.50 -12.24 -1.72
CA ARG A 109 24.71 -11.78 -3.10
C ARG A 109 24.54 -12.94 -4.08
N LEU A 110 23.78 -12.70 -5.14
CA LEU A 110 23.59 -13.67 -6.23
C LEU A 110 24.79 -13.59 -7.17
N ARG A 111 25.44 -14.71 -7.46
CA ARG A 111 26.69 -14.72 -8.24
C ARG A 111 26.46 -14.90 -9.74
N ASN A 112 25.31 -15.47 -10.10
CA ASN A 112 24.95 -15.72 -11.48
C ASN A 112 23.42 -15.79 -11.64
N PHE A 113 22.94 -15.77 -12.88
CA PHE A 113 21.50 -15.79 -13.15
C PHE A 113 20.77 -17.06 -12.68
N LYS A 114 21.45 -18.20 -12.49
CA LYS A 114 20.79 -19.41 -11.95
C LYS A 114 20.41 -19.22 -10.49
N ASP A 115 21.21 -18.45 -9.74
CA ASP A 115 20.96 -18.19 -8.32
C ASP A 115 19.66 -17.39 -8.10
N LEU A 116 19.19 -16.62 -9.10
CA LEU A 116 17.91 -15.92 -9.04
C LEU A 116 16.73 -16.86 -8.77
N ALA A 117 16.75 -18.09 -9.31
CA ALA A 117 15.68 -19.05 -9.10
C ALA A 117 15.55 -19.54 -7.64
N THR A 118 16.49 -19.17 -6.75
CA THR A 118 16.39 -19.43 -5.31
C THR A 118 15.53 -18.41 -4.57
N VAL A 119 15.27 -17.24 -5.18
CA VAL A 119 14.59 -16.10 -4.53
C VAL A 119 13.37 -15.58 -5.30
N MET A 120 13.13 -16.06 -6.52
CA MET A 120 11.99 -15.69 -7.37
C MET A 120 11.58 -16.85 -8.28
N ASP A 121 10.45 -16.70 -8.98
CA ASP A 121 9.96 -17.68 -9.94
C ASP A 121 11.02 -18.01 -11.03
N PRO A 122 11.29 -19.30 -11.31
CA PRO A 122 12.32 -19.69 -12.28
C PRO A 122 12.08 -19.19 -13.72
N ALA A 123 10.83 -18.99 -14.14
CA ALA A 123 10.53 -18.40 -15.45
C ALA A 123 10.87 -16.90 -15.47
N VAL A 124 10.60 -16.18 -14.39
CA VAL A 124 11.00 -14.78 -14.24
C VAL A 124 12.53 -14.63 -14.19
N ALA A 125 13.23 -15.50 -13.45
CA ALA A 125 14.69 -15.55 -13.41
C ALA A 125 15.31 -15.73 -14.81
N ARG A 126 14.72 -16.60 -15.65
CA ARG A 126 15.15 -16.79 -17.06
C ARG A 126 14.93 -15.54 -17.92
N ASN A 127 13.97 -14.69 -17.60
CA ASN A 127 13.76 -13.45 -18.34
C ASN A 127 14.86 -12.44 -18.01
N PHE A 128 15.28 -12.34 -16.74
CA PHE A 128 16.41 -11.47 -16.36
C PHE A 128 17.70 -11.82 -17.10
N SER A 129 18.01 -13.11 -17.27
CA SER A 129 19.22 -13.54 -18.01
C SER A 129 19.21 -13.23 -19.50
N ARG A 130 18.03 -12.95 -20.08
CA ARG A 130 17.89 -12.52 -21.48
C ARG A 130 18.00 -11.00 -21.63
N LEU A 131 17.73 -10.26 -20.56
CA LEU A 131 17.62 -8.80 -20.57
C LEU A 131 18.89 -8.10 -20.07
N TYR A 132 19.59 -8.68 -19.10
CA TYR A 132 20.78 -8.11 -18.49
C TYR A 132 22.03 -8.91 -18.85
N ARG A 133 23.17 -8.23 -18.93
CA ARG A 133 24.46 -8.85 -19.25
C ARG A 133 25.07 -9.54 -18.03
N ASN A 134 24.98 -8.88 -16.87
CA ASN A 134 25.42 -9.42 -15.58
C ASN A 134 24.25 -9.42 -14.57
N VAL A 135 24.28 -10.36 -13.62
CA VAL A 135 23.31 -10.39 -12.50
C VAL A 135 23.38 -9.14 -11.63
N ASP A 136 24.56 -8.52 -11.55
CA ASP A 136 24.79 -7.28 -10.80
C ASP A 136 24.18 -6.04 -11.48
N ASP A 137 23.88 -6.12 -12.78
CA ASP A 137 23.29 -5.02 -13.55
C ASP A 137 21.76 -4.92 -13.38
N ILE A 138 21.14 -5.89 -12.69
CA ILE A 138 19.69 -5.95 -12.56
C ILE A 138 19.19 -4.76 -11.75
N ASP A 139 18.29 -3.97 -12.34
CA ASP A 139 17.65 -2.83 -11.66
C ASP A 139 16.87 -3.30 -10.41
N LEU A 140 16.97 -2.54 -9.32
CA LEU A 140 16.31 -2.86 -8.04
C LEU A 140 14.80 -3.07 -8.18
N TYR A 141 14.11 -2.16 -8.87
CA TYR A 141 12.64 -2.15 -8.92
C TYR A 141 12.04 -3.46 -9.49
N PRO A 142 12.38 -3.89 -10.72
CA PRO A 142 11.81 -5.12 -11.28
C PRO A 142 12.23 -6.38 -10.50
N ALA A 143 13.44 -6.40 -9.93
CA ALA A 143 13.89 -7.54 -9.14
C ALA A 143 13.19 -7.66 -7.78
N GLY A 144 13.01 -6.54 -7.07
CA GLY A 144 12.37 -6.54 -5.75
C GLY A 144 10.88 -6.88 -5.82
N ILE A 145 10.20 -6.54 -6.91
CA ILE A 145 8.83 -6.99 -7.20
C ILE A 145 8.77 -8.48 -7.51
N ALA A 146 9.79 -8.99 -8.21
CA ALA A 146 9.85 -10.39 -8.61
C ALA A 146 10.22 -11.33 -7.45
N GLU A 147 10.77 -10.81 -6.35
CA GLU A 147 11.11 -11.63 -5.18
C GLU A 147 9.88 -12.34 -4.62
N ASN A 148 10.08 -13.59 -4.22
CA ASN A 148 9.07 -14.35 -3.50
C ASN A 148 8.74 -13.62 -2.18
N PRO A 149 7.44 -13.38 -1.89
CA PRO A 149 7.06 -12.70 -0.65
C PRO A 149 7.46 -13.49 0.59
N LEU A 150 7.71 -12.77 1.69
CA LEU A 150 7.83 -13.38 3.02
C LEU A 150 6.49 -14.03 3.44
N PRO A 151 6.49 -15.02 4.36
CA PRO A 151 5.26 -15.59 4.90
C PRO A 151 4.32 -14.50 5.43
N ASP A 152 3.05 -14.58 5.04
CA ASP A 152 1.99 -13.61 5.38
C ASP A 152 2.28 -12.14 4.99
N ALA A 153 3.20 -11.92 4.06
CA ALA A 153 3.55 -10.61 3.52
C ALA A 153 3.28 -10.51 2.01
N ILE A 154 3.23 -9.29 1.51
CA ILE A 154 3.19 -9.00 0.07
C ILE A 154 4.58 -8.70 -0.51
N LEU A 155 5.56 -8.36 0.33
CA LEU A 155 6.90 -7.97 -0.09
C LEU A 155 7.89 -9.12 0.08
N GLY A 156 8.82 -9.22 -0.88
CA GLY A 156 10.01 -10.04 -0.73
C GLY A 156 11.03 -9.48 0.27
N PRO A 157 12.04 -10.27 0.67
CA PRO A 157 13.00 -9.90 1.70
C PRO A 157 13.71 -8.55 1.50
N THR A 158 14.12 -8.23 0.26
CA THR A 158 14.86 -7.00 -0.04
C THR A 158 13.96 -5.77 0.11
N PHE A 159 12.76 -5.79 -0.47
CA PHE A 159 11.80 -4.69 -0.32
C PHE A 159 11.29 -4.57 1.11
N ALA A 160 11.03 -5.67 1.80
CA ALA A 160 10.63 -5.66 3.20
C ALA A 160 11.71 -4.97 4.08
N CYS A 161 12.99 -5.29 3.87
CA CYS A 161 14.10 -4.62 4.54
C CYS A 161 14.14 -3.12 4.27
N ILE A 162 14.10 -2.69 3.01
CA ILE A 162 14.17 -1.27 2.64
C ILE A 162 12.97 -0.49 3.22
N VAL A 163 11.76 -1.06 3.11
CA VAL A 163 10.52 -0.46 3.63
C VAL A 163 10.58 -0.37 5.16
N ALA A 164 10.97 -1.46 5.84
CA ALA A 164 11.05 -1.50 7.30
C ALA A 164 12.09 -0.53 7.85
N GLU A 165 13.28 -0.46 7.25
CA GLU A 165 14.33 0.46 7.70
C GLU A 165 13.87 1.93 7.65
N GLN A 166 13.08 2.26 6.64
CA GLN A 166 12.60 3.61 6.43
C GLN A 166 11.44 3.95 7.34
N PHE A 167 10.47 3.05 7.54
CA PHE A 167 9.45 3.21 8.57
C PHE A 167 10.06 3.30 9.97
N ARG A 168 11.11 2.52 10.25
CA ARG A 168 11.86 2.60 11.51
C ARG A 168 12.49 3.96 11.71
N ARG A 169 13.16 4.51 10.68
CA ARG A 169 13.74 5.87 10.73
C ARG A 169 12.68 6.94 10.92
N LEU A 170 11.54 6.84 10.24
CA LEU A 170 10.43 7.77 10.40
C LEU A 170 9.87 7.72 11.83
N LYS A 171 9.61 6.52 12.36
CA LYS A 171 9.12 6.34 13.73
C LYS A 171 10.10 6.87 14.78
N LEU A 172 11.38 6.47 14.71
CA LEU A 172 12.36 6.81 15.73
C LEU A 172 12.94 8.23 15.60
N GLY A 173 12.92 8.78 14.38
CA GLY A 173 13.41 10.13 14.09
C GLY A 173 12.35 11.22 14.29
N ASP A 174 11.08 10.84 14.50
CA ASP A 174 10.00 11.79 14.72
C ASP A 174 9.87 12.13 16.21
N ARG A 175 10.22 13.37 16.55
CA ARG A 175 10.03 13.91 17.91
C ARG A 175 8.57 13.83 18.36
N PHE A 176 7.63 13.99 17.42
CA PHE A 176 6.19 13.97 17.65
C PHE A 176 5.56 12.59 17.42
N TRP A 177 6.35 11.52 17.32
CA TRP A 177 5.80 10.18 17.27
C TRP A 177 4.87 9.96 18.48
N TYR A 178 3.63 9.57 18.20
CA TYR A 178 2.55 9.66 19.19
C TYR A 178 2.80 8.85 20.48
N GLU A 179 3.61 7.78 20.43
CA GLU A 179 3.94 6.97 21.61
C GLU A 179 5.12 7.50 22.43
N ASN A 180 5.79 8.57 21.97
CA ASN A 180 6.91 9.15 22.73
C ASN A 180 6.38 9.76 24.03
N GLY A 181 7.02 9.45 25.16
CA GLY A 181 6.69 9.98 26.49
C GLY A 181 7.70 11.00 26.99
N GLY A 182 7.33 11.73 28.05
CA GLY A 182 8.24 12.62 28.78
C GLY A 182 8.55 13.96 28.10
N MET A 183 7.81 14.33 27.05
CA MET A 183 7.92 15.63 26.37
C MET A 183 6.63 16.42 26.54
N GLU A 184 6.71 17.74 26.36
CA GLU A 184 5.53 18.62 26.37
C GLU A 184 4.50 18.25 25.29
N SER A 185 4.96 17.69 24.16
CA SER A 185 4.09 17.22 23.08
C SER A 185 3.58 15.79 23.25
N SER A 186 3.92 15.11 24.35
CA SER A 186 3.54 13.71 24.57
C SER A 186 2.08 13.59 24.99
N PHE A 187 1.39 12.60 24.43
CA PHE A 187 0.10 12.18 24.98
C PHE A 187 0.30 11.54 26.36
N ASN A 188 -0.67 11.75 27.25
CA ASN A 188 -0.72 11.01 28.52
C ASN A 188 -1.23 9.57 28.30
N GLU A 189 -1.08 8.70 29.30
CA GLU A 189 -1.43 7.28 29.16
C GLU A 189 -2.93 7.07 28.85
N ALA A 190 -3.83 7.88 29.43
CA ALA A 190 -5.26 7.77 29.16
C ALA A 190 -5.60 8.16 27.70
N GLN A 191 -4.90 9.14 27.14
CA GLN A 191 -4.99 9.52 25.74
C GLN A 191 -4.45 8.41 24.82
N LEU A 192 -3.29 7.84 25.14
CA LEU A 192 -2.70 6.73 24.37
C LEU A 192 -3.60 5.50 24.33
N GLN A 193 -4.26 5.17 25.44
CA GLN A 193 -5.21 4.06 25.50
C GLN A 193 -6.40 4.28 24.56
N GLU A 194 -6.87 5.51 24.38
CA GLU A 194 -7.93 5.84 23.43
C GLU A 194 -7.44 5.80 21.97
N ILE A 195 -6.23 6.32 21.70
CA ILE A 195 -5.61 6.26 20.36
C ILE A 195 -5.43 4.81 19.91
N ARG A 196 -4.97 3.92 20.79
CA ARG A 196 -4.74 2.51 20.48
C ARG A 196 -6.02 1.71 20.12
N LYS A 197 -7.21 2.23 20.45
CA LYS A 197 -8.49 1.63 20.05
C LYS A 197 -8.87 1.94 18.60
N VAL A 198 -8.28 2.98 18.00
CA VAL A 198 -8.68 3.46 16.68
C VAL A 198 -8.37 2.40 15.62
N THR A 199 -9.38 2.08 14.81
CA THR A 199 -9.24 1.24 13.63
C THR A 199 -9.67 2.02 12.39
N PHE A 200 -9.15 1.64 11.21
CA PHE A 200 -9.63 2.22 9.96
C PHE A 200 -11.12 1.92 9.73
N SER A 201 -11.60 0.78 10.22
CA SER A 201 -13.03 0.45 10.22
C SER A 201 -13.87 1.45 11.01
N ARG A 202 -13.43 1.84 12.22
CA ARG A 202 -14.10 2.87 13.02
C ARG A 202 -14.10 4.22 12.30
N LEU A 203 -12.95 4.61 11.73
CA LEU A 203 -12.83 5.85 10.97
C LEU A 203 -13.87 5.93 9.85
N LEU A 204 -14.06 4.84 9.10
CA LEU A 204 -15.06 4.79 8.03
C LEU A 204 -16.49 4.79 8.57
N CYS A 205 -16.78 4.04 9.64
CA CYS A 205 -18.10 4.07 10.26
C CYS A 205 -18.49 5.46 10.80
N ASP A 206 -17.53 6.27 11.24
CA ASP A 206 -17.81 7.62 11.78
C ASP A 206 -17.94 8.71 10.70
N ASN A 207 -17.42 8.47 9.50
CA ASN A 207 -17.26 9.52 8.47
C ASN A 207 -17.87 9.17 7.10
N ALA A 208 -18.51 8.01 6.95
CA ALA A 208 -19.16 7.60 5.70
C ALA A 208 -20.46 6.83 5.98
N ASP A 209 -21.35 6.76 4.98
CA ASP A 209 -22.60 5.96 5.04
C ASP A 209 -22.31 4.46 4.83
N VAL A 210 -21.68 3.87 5.86
CA VAL A 210 -21.34 2.45 6.00
C VAL A 210 -21.97 1.94 7.29
N GLU A 211 -22.99 1.09 7.18
CA GLU A 211 -23.69 0.52 8.35
C GLU A 211 -22.90 -0.63 9.00
N ALA A 212 -22.19 -1.41 8.18
CA ALA A 212 -21.43 -2.55 8.64
C ALA A 212 -20.16 -2.74 7.83
N ILE A 213 -19.08 -3.12 8.52
CA ILE A 213 -17.74 -3.27 7.97
C ILE A 213 -16.98 -4.37 8.71
N GLN A 214 -16.02 -5.00 8.05
CA GLN A 214 -15.11 -5.94 8.68
C GLN A 214 -14.27 -5.30 9.80
N LEU A 215 -13.90 -6.08 10.82
CA LEU A 215 -13.10 -5.61 11.95
C LEU A 215 -11.72 -5.07 11.51
N VAL A 216 -11.09 -5.72 10.54
CA VAL A 216 -9.84 -5.30 9.91
C VAL A 216 -10.11 -4.87 8.47
N ALA A 217 -10.27 -3.56 8.25
CA ALA A 217 -10.66 -3.00 6.94
C ALA A 217 -9.73 -3.38 5.77
N PHE A 218 -8.43 -3.59 6.02
CA PHE A 218 -7.44 -3.93 5.00
C PHE A 218 -7.48 -5.40 4.55
N VAL A 219 -8.24 -6.25 5.26
CA VAL A 219 -8.35 -7.68 4.94
C VAL A 219 -9.78 -7.99 4.51
N LYS A 220 -9.93 -8.90 3.55
CA LYS A 220 -11.26 -9.31 3.07
C LYS A 220 -12.09 -9.92 4.21
N PRO A 221 -13.43 -9.87 4.11
CA PRO A 221 -14.30 -10.58 5.04
C PRO A 221 -13.95 -12.07 5.11
N ALA A 222 -13.86 -12.60 6.32
CA ALA A 222 -13.56 -14.00 6.60
C ALA A 222 -14.23 -14.42 7.91
N ALA A 223 -14.22 -15.71 8.25
CA ALA A 223 -14.78 -16.18 9.52
C ALA A 223 -14.13 -15.51 10.75
N TRP A 224 -12.83 -15.23 10.69
CA TRP A 224 -12.08 -14.52 11.74
C TRP A 224 -12.12 -12.99 11.60
N ASN A 225 -12.56 -12.48 10.44
CA ASN A 225 -12.71 -11.05 10.15
C ASN A 225 -14.15 -10.76 9.67
N PRO A 226 -15.15 -10.99 10.53
CA PRO A 226 -16.55 -10.84 10.15
C PRO A 226 -16.89 -9.37 9.92
N THR A 227 -17.90 -9.15 9.08
CA THR A 227 -18.56 -7.85 8.96
C THR A 227 -19.43 -7.62 10.18
N GLU A 228 -19.21 -6.50 10.87
CA GLU A 228 -19.94 -6.13 12.08
C GLU A 228 -20.63 -4.78 11.89
N ASP A 229 -21.80 -4.64 12.49
CA ASP A 229 -22.56 -3.39 12.49
C ASP A 229 -21.83 -2.34 13.36
N CYS A 230 -21.70 -1.14 12.81
CA CYS A 230 -20.92 -0.04 13.35
C CYS A 230 -21.41 0.44 14.74
N GLU A 231 -22.65 0.12 15.14
CA GLU A 231 -23.25 0.53 16.41
C GLU A 231 -23.27 -0.56 17.49
N THR A 232 -22.89 -1.80 17.16
CA THR A 232 -22.90 -2.93 18.12
C THR A 232 -21.82 -2.85 19.21
N GLY A 233 -20.91 -1.87 19.14
CA GLY A 233 -19.80 -1.69 20.08
C GLY A 233 -18.59 -2.60 19.82
N LYS A 234 -18.68 -3.57 18.90
CA LYS A 234 -17.55 -4.41 18.49
C LYS A 234 -16.48 -3.65 17.71
N ILE A 235 -16.82 -2.49 17.15
CA ILE A 235 -15.91 -1.53 16.53
C ILE A 235 -15.86 -0.30 17.45
N PRO A 236 -14.92 -0.25 18.42
CA PRO A 236 -14.96 0.71 19.52
C PRO A 236 -14.85 2.15 19.03
N ARG A 237 -15.62 3.05 19.65
CA ARG A 237 -15.46 4.51 19.48
C ARG A 237 -14.33 5.02 20.36
N MET A 238 -13.58 5.99 19.85
CA MET A 238 -12.61 6.74 20.66
C MET A 238 -13.35 7.63 21.65
N ASN A 239 -12.97 7.60 22.92
CA ASN A 239 -13.48 8.53 23.91
C ASN A 239 -12.53 9.74 24.04
N LEU A 240 -13.00 10.93 23.68
CA LEU A 240 -12.19 12.16 23.73
C LEU A 240 -12.19 12.84 25.11
N ALA A 241 -12.79 12.25 26.15
CA ALA A 241 -12.84 12.85 27.48
C ALA A 241 -11.45 13.15 28.07
N SER A 242 -10.43 12.35 27.73
CA SER A 242 -9.04 12.53 28.19
C SER A 242 -8.33 13.75 27.57
N TRP A 243 -8.95 14.44 26.61
CA TRP A 243 -8.46 15.71 26.03
C TRP A 243 -9.18 16.93 26.60
N LYS A 244 -10.12 16.74 27.54
CA LYS A 244 -10.85 17.86 28.12
C LYS A 244 -9.88 18.76 28.88
N ASN A 245 -9.92 20.05 28.58
CA ASN A 245 -9.06 21.09 29.18
C ASN A 245 -7.57 21.01 28.80
N GLU A 246 -7.21 20.29 27.74
CA GLU A 246 -5.88 20.45 27.13
C GLU A 246 -5.69 21.92 26.72
N PRO A 247 -4.54 22.53 27.02
CA PRO A 247 -4.26 23.90 26.62
C PRO A 247 -4.33 24.02 25.09
N VAL A 248 -5.13 24.97 24.61
CA VAL A 248 -5.11 25.37 23.21
C VAL A 248 -3.87 26.24 23.02
N TRP A 249 -2.84 25.67 22.44
CA TRP A 249 -1.64 26.42 22.05
C TRP A 249 -2.00 27.39 20.92
N THR A 250 -2.13 28.67 21.26
CA THR A 250 -2.33 29.79 20.34
C THR A 250 -1.00 30.45 20.00
#